data_AF-A0A953XS59-F1
#
_entry.id   AF-A0A953XS59-F1
#
_cell.length_a   1.000
_cell.length_b   1.000
_cell.length_c   1.000
_cell.angle_alpha   90.00
_cell.angle_beta   90.00
_cell.angle_gamma   90.00
#
_symmetry.space_group_name_H-M   'P 1'
#
loop_
_entity.id
_entity.type
_entity.pdbx_description
1 polymer ?
#
loop_
_entity_poly.entity_id
_entity_poly.type
_entity_poly.pdbx_seq_one_letter_code
_entity_poly.pdbx_strand_id
1 'polypeptide(L)'
;MFMLLGFLVTVLNVLTFIALRRRLLVAFPARGNAISIGAGLVMLVLLHPALFMMFGGISGMMSFRQQVPQWGQIMAMTFQLATWLYGAVLLLKATPSAFADAYRRITKKQSGEGEIDHDRRRALTKAGLALPAAIIATAAGGAIAARQAPVISRLRLKVPREATNLHGLTFAQVSDVHVGSYMGAERLDEIRDAMNSLNADFHLMTGDLLDNDIEQLEESQRFLRGLEPRRELFMCLGNHEYIAGRESGIEPILAGLRETPAQLLIDESRMLKVGSDHIWLGGIDYPTSRGLPGERRTRREGLEYTIGQMADDGAPRIVLAHNPDSFFDGREMQLDLMLSGHTHGGQLVLGRIGDWNFSPVLPFELYHNGHYEHEGRQLYVNRGAGGWMPVRINCPPEISLIELVADTKA
;
A
#
# COMPACT_ATOMS: atom_id res chain seq x y z
N MET A 1 22.87 3.65 11.08
CA MET A 1 22.03 4.37 10.11
C MET A 1 20.78 5.00 10.74
N PHE A 2 19.89 4.23 11.37
CA PHE A 2 18.62 4.74 11.92
C PHE A 2 18.75 5.77 13.05
N MET A 3 19.72 5.61 13.96
CA MET A 3 19.98 6.60 15.02
C MET A 3 20.47 7.94 14.45
N LEU A 4 21.37 7.90 13.45
CA LEU A 4 21.85 9.08 12.74
C LEU A 4 20.71 9.78 11.99
N LEU A 5 19.82 8.99 11.37
CA LEU A 5 18.62 9.50 10.71
C LEU A 5 17.67 10.18 11.73
N GLY A 6 17.44 9.56 12.89
CA GLY A 6 16.64 10.15 13.97
C GLY A 6 17.21 11.47 14.49
N PHE A 7 18.54 11.57 14.62
CA PHE A 7 19.23 12.82 14.97
C PHE A 7 18.99 13.91 13.92
N LEU A 8 19.19 13.59 12.63
CA LEU A 8 18.98 14.51 11.52
C LEU A 8 17.54 15.04 11.48
N VAL A 9 16.57 14.15 11.66
CA VAL A 9 15.14 14.48 11.71
C VAL A 9 14.83 15.42 12.88
N THR A 10 15.39 15.14 14.07
CA THR A 10 15.22 15.96 15.27
C THR A 10 15.71 17.38 15.04
N VAL A 11 16.91 17.53 14.46
CA VAL A 11 17.48 18.84 14.11
C VAL A 11 16.58 19.57 13.10
N LEU A 12 16.12 18.88 12.06
CA LEU A 12 15.24 19.46 11.04
C LEU A 12 13.91 19.97 11.65
N ASN A 13 13.32 19.23 12.60
CA ASN A 13 12.10 19.64 13.29
C ASN A 13 12.30 20.93 14.09
N VAL A 14 13.39 21.03 14.85
CA VAL A 14 13.71 22.23 15.65
C VAL A 14 13.91 23.45 14.75
N LEU A 15 14.69 23.30 13.67
CA LEU A 15 14.92 24.38 12.71
C LEU A 15 13.62 24.84 12.04
N THR A 16 12.77 23.88 11.69
CA THR A 16 11.46 24.14 11.08
C THR A 16 10.53 24.89 12.04
N PHE A 17 10.51 24.50 13.33
CA PHE A 17 9.75 25.22 14.36
C PHE A 17 10.23 26.66 14.53
N ILE A 18 11.55 26.90 14.61
CA ILE A 18 12.11 28.25 14.75
C ILE A 18 11.68 29.13 13.57
N ALA A 19 11.75 28.60 12.35
CA ALA A 19 11.33 29.31 11.14
C ALA A 19 9.82 29.58 11.12
N LEU A 20 9.00 28.59 11.51
CA LEU A 20 7.55 28.73 11.61
C LEU A 20 7.16 29.78 12.65
N ARG A 21 7.73 29.72 13.85
CA ARG A 21 7.51 30.69 14.93
C ARG A 21 7.79 32.12 14.47
N ARG A 22 8.93 32.35 13.81
CA ARG A 22 9.26 33.68 13.26
C ARG A 22 8.18 34.18 12.29
N ARG A 23 7.66 33.31 11.42
CA ARG A 23 6.61 33.67 10.45
C ARG A 23 5.25 33.91 11.12
N LEU A 24 4.87 33.10 12.10
CA LEU A 24 3.61 33.27 12.83
C LEU A 24 3.56 34.59 13.61
N LEU A 25 4.68 35.00 14.21
CA LEU A 25 4.80 36.30 14.89
C LEU A 25 4.63 37.48 13.93
N VAL A 26 5.08 37.35 12.68
CA VAL A 26 4.92 38.37 11.65
C VAL A 26 3.49 38.36 11.07
N ALA A 27 2.94 37.17 10.83
CA ALA A 27 1.61 37.00 10.24
C ALA A 27 0.49 37.46 11.17
N PHE A 28 0.67 37.28 12.48
CA PHE A 28 -0.34 37.57 13.50
C PHE A 28 0.24 38.43 14.62
N PRO A 29 0.47 39.74 14.43
CA PRO A 29 1.16 40.57 15.43
C PRO A 29 0.50 40.59 16.81
N ALA A 30 -0.85 40.57 16.85
CA ALA A 30 -1.62 40.65 18.10
C ALA A 30 -1.77 39.31 18.85
N ARG A 31 -1.72 38.17 18.14
CA ARG A 31 -1.95 36.82 18.70
C ARG A 31 -0.80 35.85 18.48
N GLY A 32 0.26 36.29 17.83
CA GLY A 32 1.32 35.46 17.29
C GLY A 32 2.11 34.72 18.35
N ASN A 33 2.27 35.31 19.54
CA ASN A 33 2.90 34.63 20.68
C ASN A 33 2.08 33.41 21.12
N ALA A 34 0.78 33.58 21.36
CA ALA A 34 -0.10 32.48 21.77
C ALA A 34 -0.18 31.39 20.69
N ILE A 35 -0.34 31.77 19.41
CA ILE A 35 -0.39 30.83 18.28
C ILE A 35 0.95 30.09 18.13
N SER A 36 2.08 30.78 18.33
CA SER A 36 3.41 30.17 18.24
C SER A 36 3.69 29.20 19.38
N ILE A 37 3.18 29.48 20.59
CA ILE A 37 3.27 28.55 21.72
C ILE A 37 2.46 27.29 21.42
N GLY A 38 1.22 27.43 20.93
CA GLY A 38 0.41 26.30 20.50
C GLY A 38 1.10 25.46 19.40
N ALA A 39 1.66 26.11 18.38
CA ALA A 39 2.43 25.43 17.35
C ALA A 39 3.68 24.73 17.91
N GLY A 40 4.32 25.28 18.93
CA GLY A 40 5.46 24.67 19.61
C GLY A 40 5.09 23.41 20.38
N LEU A 41 3.93 23.41 21.05
CA LEU A 41 3.39 22.23 21.72
C LEU A 41 3.08 21.11 20.70
N VAL A 42 2.49 21.45 19.55
CA VAL A 42 2.30 20.48 18.46
C VAL A 42 3.63 19.94 17.97
N MET A 43 4.62 20.81 17.70
CA MET A 43 5.95 20.37 17.25
C MET A 43 6.65 19.47 18.26
N LEU A 44 6.45 19.69 19.57
CA LEU A 44 6.99 18.84 20.62
C LEU A 44 6.40 17.41 20.57
N VAL A 45 5.10 17.29 20.28
CA VAL A 45 4.45 15.98 20.06
C VAL A 45 5.05 15.30 18.83
N LEU A 46 5.29 16.04 17.74
CA LEU A 46 5.91 15.51 16.52
C LEU A 46 7.38 15.12 16.69
N LEU A 47 8.07 15.71 17.66
CA LEU A 47 9.45 15.37 17.99
C LEU A 47 9.59 13.98 18.61
N HIS A 48 8.57 13.46 19.30
CA HIS A 48 8.66 12.18 20.02
C HIS A 48 9.04 10.99 19.12
N PRO A 49 8.37 10.72 17.98
CA PRO A 49 8.79 9.63 17.07
C PRO A 49 10.25 9.76 16.60
N ALA A 50 10.70 10.99 16.32
CA ALA A 50 12.08 11.26 15.90
C ALA A 50 13.09 10.96 17.02
N LEU A 51 12.74 11.28 18.27
CA LEU A 51 13.56 10.98 19.44
C LEU A 51 13.60 9.46 19.71
N PHE A 52 12.49 8.75 19.57
CA PHE A 52 12.47 7.28 19.66
C PHE A 52 13.38 6.64 18.60
N MET A 53 13.38 7.17 17.37
CA MET A 53 14.30 6.76 16.32
C MET A 53 15.76 7.06 16.66
N MET A 54 16.01 8.25 17.23
CA MET A 54 17.34 8.75 17.58
C MET A 54 17.99 7.93 18.69
N PHE A 55 17.24 7.65 19.77
CA PHE A 55 17.77 6.98 20.95
C PHE A 55 17.57 5.46 20.96
N GLY A 56 16.48 4.96 20.35
CA GLY A 56 16.10 3.54 20.39
C GLY A 56 16.18 2.81 19.04
N GLY A 57 16.55 3.50 17.96
CA GLY A 57 16.61 2.90 16.62
C GLY A 57 15.25 2.34 16.15
N ILE A 58 15.27 1.21 15.43
CA ILE A 58 14.05 0.54 14.95
C ILE A 58 13.18 0.08 16.12
N SER A 59 13.80 -0.51 17.15
CA SER A 59 13.08 -1.02 18.33
C SER A 59 12.36 0.09 19.10
N GLY A 60 12.97 1.28 19.23
CA GLY A 60 12.33 2.45 19.82
C GLY A 60 11.12 2.94 19.02
N MET A 61 11.23 2.98 17.70
CA MET A 61 10.12 3.34 16.81
C MET A 61 8.97 2.32 16.89
N MET A 62 9.28 1.02 16.94
CA MET A 62 8.28 -0.03 17.11
C MET A 62 7.55 0.10 18.45
N SER A 63 8.29 0.38 19.54
CA SER A 63 7.68 0.59 20.85
C SER A 63 6.73 1.80 20.86
N PHE A 64 7.10 2.91 20.22
CA PHE A 64 6.19 4.04 20.03
C PHE A 64 4.91 3.64 19.27
N ARG A 65 5.04 2.84 18.21
CA ARG A 65 3.88 2.33 17.44
C ARG A 65 2.99 1.39 18.25
N GLN A 66 3.50 0.71 19.25
CA GLN A 66 2.68 -0.16 20.10
C GLN A 66 1.95 0.62 21.21
N GLN A 67 2.54 1.71 21.71
CA GLN A 67 1.99 2.45 22.86
C GLN A 67 1.00 3.55 22.48
N VAL A 68 1.05 4.06 21.25
CA VAL A 68 0.19 5.17 20.80
C VAL A 68 -0.99 4.63 20.01
N PRO A 69 -2.23 5.03 20.32
CA PRO A 69 -3.39 4.70 19.50
C PRO A 69 -3.14 5.08 18.05
N GLN A 70 -3.58 4.23 17.14
CA GLN A 70 -3.15 4.30 15.75
C GLN A 70 -3.49 5.63 15.07
N TRP A 71 -4.63 6.25 15.39
CA TRP A 71 -4.98 7.59 14.90
C TRP A 71 -3.91 8.64 15.28
N GLY A 72 -3.31 8.52 16.46
CA GLY A 72 -2.22 9.39 16.92
C GLY A 72 -0.93 9.17 16.12
N GLN A 73 -0.64 7.93 15.71
CA GLN A 73 0.51 7.62 14.86
C GLN A 73 0.37 8.24 13.46
N ILE A 74 -0.81 8.13 12.84
CA ILE A 74 -1.09 8.72 11.53
C ILE A 74 -0.91 10.22 11.58
N MET A 75 -1.52 10.86 12.58
CA MET A 75 -1.41 12.30 12.76
C MET A 75 0.06 12.69 12.93
N ALA A 76 0.80 12.00 13.80
CA ALA A 76 2.22 12.25 14.00
C ALA A 76 3.04 12.09 12.70
N MET A 77 2.88 10.99 11.97
CA MET A 77 3.61 10.74 10.72
C MET A 77 3.23 11.72 9.60
N THR A 78 1.95 12.06 9.48
CA THR A 78 1.45 13.02 8.49
C THR A 78 2.00 14.42 8.76
N PHE A 79 1.90 14.88 10.00
CA PHE A 79 2.47 16.16 10.41
C PHE A 79 3.99 16.17 10.30
N GLN A 80 4.64 15.04 10.60
CA GLN A 80 6.09 14.89 10.48
C GLN A 80 6.54 15.02 9.01
N LEU A 81 5.84 14.36 8.09
CA LEU A 81 6.08 14.49 6.65
C LEU A 81 5.81 15.93 6.18
N ALA A 82 4.71 16.55 6.61
CA ALA A 82 4.38 17.94 6.30
C ALA A 82 5.48 18.91 6.77
N THR A 83 6.02 18.66 7.97
CA THR A 83 7.12 19.40 8.56
C THR A 83 8.40 19.24 7.73
N TRP A 84 8.72 18.03 7.28
CA TRP A 84 9.89 17.78 6.43
C TRP A 84 9.76 18.43 5.06
N LEU A 85 8.61 18.32 4.40
CA LEU A 85 8.35 18.97 3.11
C LEU A 85 8.47 20.49 3.24
N TYR A 86 7.91 21.06 4.33
CA TYR A 86 8.05 22.48 4.62
C TYR A 86 9.51 22.86 4.91
N GLY A 87 10.23 22.07 5.71
CA GLY A 87 11.66 22.24 5.98
C GLY A 87 12.53 22.18 4.71
N ALA A 88 12.24 21.24 3.81
CA ALA A 88 12.90 21.13 2.51
C ALA A 88 12.66 22.37 1.64
N VAL A 89 11.43 22.91 1.61
CA VAL A 89 11.13 24.17 0.91
C VAL A 89 11.86 25.35 1.55
N LEU A 90 12.01 25.38 2.88
CA LEU A 90 12.82 26.40 3.56
C LEU A 90 14.28 26.30 3.17
N LEU A 91 14.84 25.09 3.15
CA LEU A 91 16.22 24.85 2.74
C LEU A 91 16.43 25.28 1.29
N LEU A 92 15.61 24.82 0.35
CA LEU A 92 15.68 25.20 -1.07
C LEU A 92 15.57 26.73 -1.29
N LYS A 93 14.81 27.44 -0.45
CA LYS A 93 14.75 28.91 -0.49
C LYS A 93 15.97 29.56 0.14
N ALA A 94 16.52 28.96 1.19
CA ALA A 94 17.68 29.47 1.92
C ALA A 94 18.99 29.24 1.16
N THR A 95 19.12 28.16 0.35
CA THR A 95 20.36 27.83 -0.36
C THR A 95 20.79 28.92 -1.34
N PRO A 96 19.92 29.47 -2.22
CA PRO A 96 20.29 30.57 -3.11
C PRO A 96 20.69 31.83 -2.35
N SER A 97 20.00 32.16 -1.25
CA SER A 97 20.37 33.32 -0.42
C SER A 97 21.69 33.11 0.32
N ALA A 98 21.93 31.91 0.85
CA ALA A 98 23.17 31.56 1.55
C ALA A 98 24.36 31.53 0.57
N PHE A 99 24.15 31.04 -0.65
CA PHE A 99 25.15 31.07 -1.71
C PHE A 99 25.42 32.51 -2.18
N ALA A 100 24.37 33.32 -2.35
CA ALA A 100 24.52 34.74 -2.67
C ALA A 100 25.23 35.51 -1.54
N ASP A 101 24.96 35.19 -0.28
CA ASP A 101 25.65 35.78 0.88
C ASP A 101 27.11 35.35 0.96
N ALA A 102 27.41 34.07 0.74
CA ALA A 102 28.77 33.56 0.66
C ALA A 102 29.52 34.22 -0.50
N TYR A 103 28.91 34.30 -1.69
CA TYR A 103 29.45 34.98 -2.86
C TYR A 103 29.69 36.47 -2.59
N ARG A 104 28.76 37.17 -1.92
CA ARG A 104 28.91 38.57 -1.50
C ARG A 104 30.07 38.77 -0.53
N ARG A 105 30.22 37.88 0.46
CA ARG A 105 31.34 37.89 1.41
C ARG A 105 32.68 37.69 0.70
N ILE A 106 32.72 36.78 -0.28
CA ILE A 106 33.92 36.48 -1.09
C ILE A 106 34.25 37.65 -2.04
N THR A 107 33.25 38.25 -2.67
CA THR A 107 33.42 39.34 -3.65
C THR A 107 33.50 40.73 -3.01
N LYS A 108 33.35 40.85 -1.68
CA LYS A 108 33.27 42.12 -0.93
C LYS A 108 32.26 43.12 -1.49
N LYS A 109 31.25 42.66 -2.22
CA LYS A 109 30.22 43.52 -2.80
C LYS A 109 29.20 43.88 -1.71
N GLN A 110 29.24 45.11 -1.21
CA GLN A 110 28.23 45.63 -0.30
C GLN A 110 26.90 45.78 -1.05
N SER A 111 25.82 45.23 -0.48
CA SER A 111 24.46 45.56 -0.87
C SER A 111 24.04 46.83 -0.13
N GLY A 112 23.56 47.84 -0.86
CA GLY A 112 22.77 48.91 -0.23
C GLY A 112 21.56 48.32 0.50
N GLU A 113 21.14 48.97 1.59
CA GLU A 113 19.91 48.66 2.30
C GLU A 113 18.72 48.89 1.36
N GLY A 114 18.34 47.86 0.62
CA GLY A 114 17.13 47.87 -0.19
C GLY A 114 15.92 47.90 0.72
N GLU A 115 14.99 48.80 0.42
CA GLU A 115 13.71 48.94 1.10
C GLU A 115 13.01 47.57 1.19
N ILE A 116 12.51 47.22 2.38
CA ILE A 116 11.84 45.93 2.59
C ILE A 116 10.49 45.98 1.87
N ASP A 117 10.38 45.27 0.76
CA ASP A 117 9.12 45.07 0.05
C ASP A 117 8.13 44.29 0.93
N HIS A 118 7.18 45.02 1.50
CA HIS A 118 6.15 44.50 2.40
C HIS A 118 5.16 43.56 1.67
N ASP A 119 4.92 43.76 0.38
CA ASP A 119 4.02 42.92 -0.42
C ASP A 119 4.68 41.58 -0.73
N ARG A 120 5.96 41.59 -1.10
CA ARG A 120 6.76 40.35 -1.24
C ARG A 120 6.82 39.60 0.09
N ARG A 121 7.02 40.29 1.21
CA ARG A 121 7.03 39.67 2.55
C ARG A 121 5.67 39.03 2.88
N ARG A 122 4.57 39.71 2.60
CA ARG A 122 3.21 39.19 2.82
C ARG A 122 2.90 38.00 1.93
N ALA A 123 3.29 38.04 0.65
CA ALA A 123 3.15 36.94 -0.29
C ALA A 123 3.95 35.70 0.17
N LEU A 124 5.20 35.89 0.63
CA LEU A 124 6.04 34.82 1.15
C LEU A 124 5.49 34.22 2.46
N THR A 125 4.91 35.03 3.34
CA THR A 125 4.24 34.56 4.56
C THR A 125 3.00 33.75 4.21
N LYS A 126 2.15 34.22 3.28
CA LYS A 126 0.98 33.47 2.79
C LYS A 126 1.40 32.14 2.17
N ALA A 127 2.40 32.14 1.28
CA ALA A 127 2.93 30.92 0.68
C ALA A 127 3.54 29.96 1.73
N GLY A 128 4.16 30.51 2.78
CA GLY A 128 4.71 29.74 3.89
C GLY A 128 3.67 29.04 4.76
N LEU A 129 2.44 29.56 4.83
CA LEU A 129 1.32 28.95 5.57
C LEU A 129 0.43 28.09 4.67
N ALA A 130 0.32 28.42 3.39
CA ALA A 130 -0.52 27.69 2.44
C ALA A 130 -0.03 26.25 2.18
N LEU A 131 1.29 26.03 2.13
CA LEU A 131 1.85 24.71 1.83
C LEU A 131 1.56 23.66 2.93
N PRO A 132 1.82 23.93 4.23
CA PRO A 132 1.41 22.99 5.29
C PRO A 132 -0.10 22.71 5.31
N ALA A 133 -0.93 23.75 5.09
CA ALA A 133 -2.37 23.59 5.03
C ALA A 133 -2.81 22.69 3.87
N ALA A 134 -2.20 22.85 2.68
CA ALA A 134 -2.46 21.99 1.54
C ALA A 134 -2.05 20.53 1.81
N ILE A 135 -0.91 20.27 2.45
CA ILE A 135 -0.48 18.91 2.80
C ILE A 135 -1.46 18.26 3.79
N ILE A 136 -1.89 18.98 4.82
CA ILE A 136 -2.88 18.49 5.79
C ILE A 136 -4.22 18.18 5.08
N ALA A 137 -4.69 19.09 4.22
CA ALA A 137 -5.92 18.89 3.48
C ALA A 137 -5.84 17.65 2.56
N THR A 138 -4.72 17.48 1.85
CA THR A 138 -4.47 16.31 0.99
C THR A 138 -4.43 15.02 1.81
N ALA A 139 -3.75 15.00 2.96
CA ALA A 139 -3.69 13.82 3.81
C ALA A 139 -5.05 13.46 4.43
N ALA A 140 -5.81 14.46 4.88
CA ALA A 140 -7.17 14.28 5.38
C ALA A 140 -8.09 13.74 4.27
N GLY A 141 -8.02 14.32 3.07
CA GLY A 141 -8.74 13.83 1.90
C GLY A 141 -8.36 12.39 1.55
N GLY A 142 -7.08 12.05 1.63
CA GLY A 142 -6.61 10.69 1.39
C GLY A 142 -7.04 9.69 2.47
N ALA A 143 -7.17 10.12 3.73
CA ALA A 143 -7.69 9.28 4.80
C ALA A 143 -9.19 8.99 4.62
N ILE A 144 -9.96 9.98 4.16
CA ILE A 144 -11.37 9.79 3.78
C ILE A 144 -11.47 8.83 2.59
N ALA A 145 -10.65 9.03 1.56
CA ALA A 145 -10.63 8.15 0.38
C ALA A 145 -10.26 6.70 0.73
N ALA A 146 -9.39 6.49 1.72
CA ALA A 146 -9.05 5.14 2.18
C ALA A 146 -10.25 4.37 2.77
N ARG A 147 -11.27 5.09 3.26
CA ARG A 147 -12.50 4.53 3.84
C ARG A 147 -13.66 4.46 2.86
N GLN A 148 -13.49 4.87 1.61
CA GLN A 148 -14.56 4.78 0.61
C GLN A 148 -14.79 3.32 0.21
N ALA A 149 -16.03 2.97 -0.13
CA ALA A 149 -16.37 1.64 -0.65
C ALA A 149 -15.42 1.22 -1.80
N PRO A 150 -15.04 -0.07 -1.89
CA PRO A 150 -14.17 -0.54 -2.96
C PRO A 150 -14.78 -0.25 -4.34
N VAL A 151 -13.95 0.23 -5.26
CA VAL A 151 -14.35 0.31 -6.66
C VAL A 151 -14.29 -1.08 -7.29
N ILE A 152 -15.25 -1.39 -8.16
CA ILE A 152 -15.29 -2.67 -8.87
C ILE A 152 -14.56 -2.54 -10.20
N SER A 153 -13.37 -3.14 -10.30
CA SER A 153 -12.63 -3.25 -11.56
C SER A 153 -13.09 -4.48 -12.32
N ARG A 154 -13.37 -4.37 -13.62
CA ARG A 154 -13.82 -5.50 -14.45
C ARG A 154 -12.78 -5.90 -15.46
N LEU A 155 -12.48 -7.19 -15.53
CA LEU A 155 -11.50 -7.78 -16.42
C LEU A 155 -12.11 -8.90 -17.23
N ARG A 156 -11.58 -9.07 -18.43
CA ARG A 156 -11.99 -10.13 -19.34
C ARG A 156 -10.78 -10.94 -19.73
N LEU A 157 -10.74 -12.20 -19.31
CA LEU A 157 -9.74 -13.15 -19.75
C LEU A 157 -10.30 -13.90 -20.96
N LYS A 158 -9.57 -13.87 -22.07
CA LYS A 158 -9.96 -14.64 -23.24
C LYS A 158 -9.64 -16.12 -23.03
N VAL A 159 -10.58 -16.99 -23.38
CA VAL A 159 -10.40 -18.45 -23.38
C VAL A 159 -10.60 -19.02 -24.77
N PRO A 160 -10.03 -20.20 -25.08
CA PRO A 160 -10.25 -20.87 -26.36
C PRO A 160 -11.74 -20.98 -26.70
N ARG A 161 -12.08 -20.82 -27.98
CA ARG A 161 -13.48 -20.80 -28.45
C ARG A 161 -14.20 -22.11 -28.19
N GLU A 162 -13.44 -23.20 -28.17
CA GLU A 162 -13.90 -24.57 -27.96
C GLU A 162 -14.34 -24.80 -26.50
N ALA A 163 -13.82 -24.01 -25.55
CA ALA A 163 -14.13 -24.10 -24.12
C ALA A 163 -15.46 -23.39 -23.78
N THR A 164 -16.54 -23.83 -24.43
CA THR A 164 -17.84 -23.16 -24.41
C THR A 164 -18.46 -23.04 -23.02
N ASN A 165 -18.23 -23.99 -22.10
CA ASN A 165 -18.75 -23.93 -20.74
C ASN A 165 -18.01 -22.93 -19.85
N LEU A 166 -16.83 -22.46 -20.27
CA LEU A 166 -16.07 -21.45 -19.53
C LEU A 166 -16.55 -20.03 -19.83
N HIS A 167 -17.27 -19.80 -20.94
CA HIS A 167 -17.77 -18.47 -21.26
C HIS A 167 -18.76 -17.96 -20.20
N GLY A 168 -18.51 -16.76 -19.68
CA GLY A 168 -19.31 -16.13 -18.63
C GLY A 168 -18.97 -16.61 -17.22
N LEU A 169 -17.99 -17.49 -17.05
CA LEU A 169 -17.50 -17.89 -15.73
C LEU A 169 -16.83 -16.69 -15.03
N THR A 170 -17.16 -16.47 -13.77
CA THR A 170 -16.74 -15.27 -13.03
C THR A 170 -15.93 -15.56 -11.77
N PHE A 171 -14.91 -14.73 -11.53
CA PHE A 171 -14.08 -14.73 -10.32
C PHE A 171 -14.11 -13.33 -9.70
N ALA A 172 -14.55 -13.23 -8.45
CA ALA A 172 -14.39 -12.00 -7.69
C ALA A 172 -13.09 -12.09 -6.87
N GLN A 173 -12.14 -11.20 -7.12
CA GLN A 173 -10.85 -11.14 -6.43
C GLN A 173 -10.84 -9.99 -5.42
N VAL A 174 -10.41 -10.30 -4.19
CA VAL A 174 -10.02 -9.33 -3.17
C VAL A 174 -8.56 -9.61 -2.78
N SER A 175 -7.86 -8.57 -2.35
CA SER A 175 -6.48 -8.68 -1.90
C SER A 175 -6.22 -7.68 -0.79
N ASP A 176 -5.18 -7.92 0.00
CA ASP A 176 -4.63 -6.94 0.94
C ASP A 176 -5.72 -6.32 1.82
N VAL A 177 -6.50 -7.17 2.47
CA VAL A 177 -7.58 -6.75 3.36
C VAL A 177 -6.99 -6.17 4.64
N HIS A 178 -5.87 -6.70 5.16
CA HIS A 178 -5.22 -6.26 6.41
C HIS A 178 -6.20 -6.13 7.58
N VAL A 179 -6.90 -7.21 7.91
CA VAL A 179 -7.71 -7.31 9.12
C VAL A 179 -6.85 -6.91 10.32
N GLY A 180 -7.30 -5.88 11.02
CA GLY A 180 -6.50 -5.25 12.05
C GLY A 180 -6.88 -3.80 12.24
N SER A 181 -5.90 -3.01 12.64
CA SER A 181 -6.15 -1.74 13.31
C SER A 181 -6.81 -0.66 12.42
N TYR A 182 -6.70 -0.75 11.09
CA TYR A 182 -7.40 0.15 10.14
C TYR A 182 -8.67 -0.44 9.54
N MET A 183 -8.97 -1.70 9.83
CA MET A 183 -9.97 -2.52 9.16
C MET A 183 -10.87 -3.16 10.21
N GLY A 184 -11.70 -2.32 10.82
CA GLY A 184 -12.69 -2.75 11.81
C GLY A 184 -13.86 -3.51 11.18
N ALA A 185 -14.69 -4.11 12.02
CA ALA A 185 -15.78 -4.99 11.63
C ALA A 185 -16.73 -4.39 10.57
N GLU A 186 -17.14 -3.13 10.73
CA GLU A 186 -18.01 -2.43 9.77
C GLU A 186 -17.38 -2.38 8.37
N ARG A 187 -16.07 -2.08 8.29
CA ARG A 187 -15.37 -1.99 7.01
C ARG A 187 -15.18 -3.36 6.37
N LEU A 188 -14.94 -4.38 7.18
CA LEU A 188 -14.88 -5.77 6.72
C LEU A 188 -16.23 -6.23 6.19
N ASP A 189 -17.32 -5.84 6.86
CA ASP A 189 -18.68 -6.13 6.42
C ASP A 189 -18.98 -5.42 5.07
N GLU A 190 -18.60 -4.14 4.90
CA GLU A 190 -18.74 -3.44 3.61
C GLU A 190 -18.02 -4.14 2.45
N ILE A 191 -16.79 -4.62 2.68
CA ILE A 191 -16.01 -5.33 1.65
C ILE A 191 -16.65 -6.67 1.33
N ARG A 192 -17.07 -7.41 2.36
CA ARG A 192 -17.77 -8.70 2.20
C ARG A 192 -19.05 -8.50 1.40
N ASP A 193 -19.87 -7.53 1.77
CA ASP A 193 -21.15 -7.26 1.12
C ASP A 193 -20.93 -6.83 -0.33
N ALA A 194 -19.93 -5.98 -0.59
CA ALA A 194 -19.54 -5.62 -1.96
C ALA A 194 -19.11 -6.86 -2.77
N MET A 195 -18.32 -7.75 -2.19
CA MET A 195 -17.86 -8.97 -2.83
C MET A 195 -19.01 -9.94 -3.13
N ASN A 196 -19.87 -10.22 -2.15
CA ASN A 196 -21.04 -11.09 -2.31
C ASN A 196 -22.05 -10.51 -3.31
N SER A 197 -22.20 -9.17 -3.38
CA SER A 197 -23.11 -8.51 -4.33
C SER A 197 -22.75 -8.75 -5.80
N LEU A 198 -21.49 -9.10 -6.09
CA LEU A 198 -21.06 -9.44 -7.44
C LEU A 198 -21.63 -10.77 -7.93
N ASN A 199 -22.11 -11.62 -7.00
CA ASN A 199 -22.67 -12.93 -7.30
C ASN A 199 -21.75 -13.77 -8.21
N ALA A 200 -20.44 -13.74 -7.94
CA ALA A 200 -19.45 -14.44 -8.76
C ALA A 200 -19.46 -15.95 -8.51
N ASP A 201 -19.02 -16.73 -9.49
CA ASP A 201 -18.93 -18.19 -9.36
C ASP A 201 -17.91 -18.59 -8.30
N PHE A 202 -16.74 -17.95 -8.33
CA PHE A 202 -15.67 -18.16 -7.37
C PHE A 202 -15.24 -16.86 -6.72
N HIS A 203 -14.87 -16.93 -5.45
CA HIS A 203 -14.16 -15.85 -4.77
C HIS A 203 -12.68 -16.23 -4.66
N LEU A 204 -11.81 -15.25 -4.87
CA LEU A 204 -10.36 -15.39 -4.83
C LEU A 204 -9.78 -14.36 -3.86
N MET A 205 -8.91 -14.81 -2.96
CA MET A 205 -8.13 -13.94 -2.08
C MET A 205 -6.64 -14.08 -2.36
N THR A 206 -6.00 -13.00 -2.78
CA THR A 206 -4.59 -13.02 -3.19
C THR A 206 -3.63 -12.56 -2.10
N GLY A 207 -3.83 -13.00 -0.86
CA GLY A 207 -2.92 -12.76 0.29
C GLY A 207 -3.16 -11.47 1.07
N ASP A 208 -2.42 -11.34 2.18
CA ASP A 208 -2.47 -10.23 3.15
C ASP A 208 -3.88 -10.01 3.72
N LEU A 209 -4.46 -11.10 4.24
CA LEU A 209 -5.70 -11.07 5.00
C LEU A 209 -5.45 -10.56 6.41
N LEU A 210 -4.46 -11.12 7.10
CA LEU A 210 -4.00 -10.59 8.39
C LEU A 210 -3.11 -9.37 8.14
N ASP A 211 -2.88 -8.57 9.17
CA ASP A 211 -1.92 -7.47 9.11
C ASP A 211 -0.62 -7.86 9.82
N ASN A 212 -0.51 -7.73 11.14
CA ASN A 212 0.78 -7.90 11.82
C ASN A 212 0.72 -8.77 13.06
N ASP A 213 -0.45 -9.27 13.44
CA ASP A 213 -0.65 -9.97 14.70
C ASP A 213 -1.59 -11.16 14.55
N ILE A 214 -1.26 -12.27 15.20
CA ILE A 214 -2.08 -13.47 15.24
C ILE A 214 -3.44 -13.23 15.91
N GLU A 215 -3.56 -12.24 16.80
CA GLU A 215 -4.84 -11.86 17.41
C GLU A 215 -5.91 -11.47 16.36
N GLN A 216 -5.49 -11.12 15.15
CA GLN A 216 -6.36 -10.76 14.03
C GLN A 216 -6.99 -11.98 13.34
N LEU A 217 -6.58 -13.20 13.70
CA LEU A 217 -7.01 -14.44 13.06
C LEU A 217 -8.51 -14.70 13.24
N GLU A 218 -9.07 -14.46 14.43
CA GLU A 218 -10.50 -14.70 14.69
C GLU A 218 -11.38 -13.84 13.78
N GLU A 219 -11.07 -12.55 13.69
CA GLU A 219 -11.81 -11.63 12.83
C GLU A 219 -11.57 -11.91 11.34
N SER A 220 -10.37 -12.36 10.99
CA SER A 220 -10.06 -12.85 9.63
C SER A 220 -10.91 -14.06 9.26
N GLN A 221 -11.06 -15.02 10.19
CA GLN A 221 -11.94 -16.17 10.00
C GLN A 221 -13.40 -15.72 9.85
N ARG A 222 -13.87 -14.75 10.65
CA ARG A 222 -15.23 -14.19 10.53
C ARG A 222 -15.46 -13.59 9.15
N PHE A 223 -14.49 -12.83 8.63
CA PHE A 223 -14.55 -12.28 7.28
C PHE A 223 -14.69 -13.39 6.22
N LEU A 224 -13.81 -14.40 6.25
CA LEU A 224 -13.84 -15.51 5.28
C LEU A 224 -15.12 -16.34 5.36
N ARG A 225 -15.63 -16.63 6.57
CA ARG A 225 -16.88 -17.39 6.76
C ARG A 225 -18.10 -16.67 6.19
N GLY A 226 -18.07 -15.35 6.09
CA GLY A 226 -19.17 -14.57 5.53
C GLY A 226 -19.12 -14.39 4.00
N LEU A 227 -18.04 -14.78 3.33
CA LEU A 227 -17.98 -14.73 1.88
C LEU A 227 -18.86 -15.83 1.28
N GLU A 228 -19.69 -15.46 0.30
CA GLU A 228 -20.70 -16.34 -0.30
C GLU A 228 -20.50 -16.47 -1.82
N PRO A 229 -19.40 -17.09 -2.28
CA PRO A 229 -19.27 -17.45 -3.69
C PRO A 229 -20.34 -18.49 -4.07
N ARG A 230 -20.76 -18.54 -5.34
CA ARG A 230 -21.71 -19.57 -5.78
C ARG A 230 -21.13 -20.99 -5.73
N ARG A 231 -19.80 -21.11 -5.77
CA ARG A 231 -19.08 -22.39 -5.75
C ARG A 231 -18.11 -22.46 -4.58
N GLU A 232 -16.93 -21.86 -4.72
CA GLU A 232 -15.81 -22.03 -3.80
C GLU A 232 -15.02 -20.73 -3.60
N LEU A 233 -14.33 -20.66 -2.47
CA LEU A 233 -13.40 -19.59 -2.10
C LEU A 233 -11.98 -20.16 -2.10
N PHE A 234 -11.06 -19.54 -2.86
CA PHE A 234 -9.65 -19.91 -2.88
C PHE A 234 -8.78 -18.77 -2.35
N MET A 235 -7.67 -19.11 -1.69
CA MET A 235 -6.75 -18.14 -1.12
C MET A 235 -5.30 -18.58 -1.26
N CYS A 236 -4.41 -17.66 -1.65
CA CYS A 236 -2.96 -17.81 -1.44
C CYS A 236 -2.49 -16.95 -0.27
N LEU A 237 -1.30 -17.24 0.26
CA LEU A 237 -0.71 -16.47 1.36
C LEU A 237 0.01 -15.22 0.85
N GLY A 238 -0.04 -14.16 1.64
CA GLY A 238 0.79 -12.97 1.50
C GLY A 238 1.91 -12.93 2.54
N ASN A 239 2.69 -11.85 2.57
CA ASN A 239 3.75 -11.70 3.56
C ASN A 239 3.21 -11.44 4.96
N HIS A 240 2.04 -10.82 5.07
CA HIS A 240 1.50 -10.43 6.36
C HIS A 240 1.03 -11.63 7.20
N GLU A 241 0.63 -12.74 6.57
CA GLU A 241 0.43 -14.01 7.29
C GLU A 241 1.72 -14.48 8.00
N TYR A 242 2.88 -14.37 7.32
CA TYR A 242 4.19 -14.70 7.91
C TYR A 242 4.69 -13.66 8.93
N ILE A 243 4.30 -12.40 8.78
CA ILE A 243 4.62 -11.34 9.76
C ILE A 243 3.82 -11.57 11.03
N ALA A 244 2.52 -11.83 10.94
CA ALA A 244 1.65 -12.17 12.06
C ALA A 244 2.13 -13.44 12.78
N GLY A 245 2.62 -14.43 12.03
CA GLY A 245 3.18 -15.67 12.56
C GLY A 245 4.64 -15.57 13.03
N ARG A 246 5.24 -14.38 13.11
CA ARG A 246 6.69 -14.25 13.40
C ARG A 246 7.09 -14.83 14.75
N GLU A 247 6.25 -14.65 15.77
CA GLU A 247 6.53 -15.12 17.13
C GLU A 247 5.98 -16.53 17.39
N SER A 248 4.79 -16.83 16.85
CA SER A 248 4.08 -18.10 17.05
C SER A 248 4.43 -19.20 16.05
N GLY A 249 5.15 -18.86 14.97
CA GLY A 249 5.18 -19.66 13.75
C GLY A 249 3.92 -19.47 12.90
N ILE A 250 3.97 -19.92 11.64
CA ILE A 250 2.88 -19.81 10.66
C ILE A 250 1.77 -20.85 10.90
N GLU A 251 2.09 -21.99 11.52
CA GLU A 251 1.17 -23.12 11.65
C GLU A 251 -0.17 -22.81 12.33
N PRO A 252 -0.24 -22.02 13.43
CA PRO A 252 -1.52 -21.64 14.01
C PRO A 252 -2.41 -20.83 13.06
N ILE A 253 -1.81 -19.98 12.23
CA ILE A 253 -2.53 -19.20 11.22
C ILE A 253 -3.06 -20.15 10.13
N LEU A 254 -2.24 -21.07 9.62
CA LEU A 254 -2.69 -22.04 8.63
C LEU A 254 -3.82 -22.93 9.17
N ALA A 255 -3.71 -23.38 10.42
CA ALA A 255 -4.75 -24.16 11.08
C ALA A 255 -6.06 -23.37 11.15
N GLY A 256 -6.02 -22.11 11.63
CA GLY A 256 -7.22 -21.28 11.72
C GLY A 256 -7.83 -20.95 10.36
N LEU A 257 -7.02 -20.66 9.34
CA LEU A 257 -7.53 -20.39 7.98
C LEU A 257 -8.19 -21.64 7.38
N ARG A 258 -7.66 -22.85 7.63
CA ARG A 258 -8.25 -24.14 7.20
C ARG A 258 -9.58 -24.48 7.88
N GLU A 259 -9.93 -23.82 8.98
CA GLU A 259 -11.24 -23.96 9.62
C GLU A 259 -12.33 -23.12 8.93
N THR A 260 -11.99 -22.34 7.91
CA THR A 260 -12.92 -21.52 7.14
C THR A 260 -13.28 -22.20 5.81
N PRO A 261 -14.26 -21.67 5.04
CA PRO A 261 -14.54 -22.16 3.69
C PRO A 261 -13.38 -21.95 2.69
N ALA A 262 -12.38 -21.14 3.02
CA ALA A 262 -11.28 -20.82 2.12
C ALA A 262 -10.37 -22.02 1.87
N GLN A 263 -10.22 -22.40 0.60
CA GLN A 263 -9.26 -23.39 0.14
C GLN A 263 -7.89 -22.73 -0.02
N LEU A 264 -6.96 -23.04 0.88
CA LEU A 264 -5.59 -22.54 0.81
C LEU A 264 -4.81 -23.22 -0.32
N LEU A 265 -4.17 -22.41 -1.16
CA LEU A 265 -3.28 -22.85 -2.23
C LEU A 265 -1.85 -22.39 -1.90
N ILE A 266 -1.00 -23.33 -1.48
CA ILE A 266 0.38 -23.08 -1.04
C ILE A 266 1.30 -23.99 -1.87
N ASP A 267 1.79 -23.46 -2.99
CA ASP A 267 2.48 -24.23 -4.02
C ASP A 267 1.63 -25.42 -4.54
N GLU A 268 0.32 -25.18 -4.72
CA GLU A 268 -0.65 -26.22 -5.07
C GLU A 268 -1.51 -25.80 -6.25
N SER A 269 -1.98 -26.79 -7.01
CA SER A 269 -2.98 -26.60 -8.06
C SER A 269 -4.24 -27.43 -7.84
N ARG A 270 -5.34 -26.96 -8.44
CA ARG A 270 -6.65 -27.62 -8.44
C ARG A 270 -7.28 -27.51 -9.83
N MET A 271 -7.90 -28.60 -10.26
CA MET A 271 -8.70 -28.63 -11.48
C MET A 271 -10.16 -28.27 -11.11
N LEU A 272 -10.68 -27.17 -11.67
CA LEU A 272 -12.05 -26.72 -11.43
C LEU A 272 -12.92 -27.08 -12.64
N LYS A 273 -13.81 -28.06 -12.48
CA LYS A 273 -14.70 -28.53 -13.55
C LYS A 273 -15.91 -27.61 -13.73
N VAL A 274 -16.20 -27.27 -14.98
CA VAL A 274 -17.37 -26.47 -15.39
C VAL A 274 -18.01 -27.15 -16.61
N GLY A 275 -19.08 -27.91 -16.38
CA GLY A 275 -19.70 -28.72 -17.43
C GLY A 275 -18.73 -29.80 -17.92
N SER A 276 -18.43 -29.81 -19.23
CA SER A 276 -17.42 -30.69 -19.82
C SER A 276 -16.02 -30.09 -19.87
N ASP A 277 -15.89 -28.79 -19.60
CA ASP A 277 -14.61 -28.08 -19.61
C ASP A 277 -14.05 -27.95 -18.18
N HIS A 278 -12.82 -27.46 -18.07
CA HIS A 278 -12.23 -27.15 -16.77
C HIS A 278 -11.21 -26.02 -16.91
N ILE A 279 -10.81 -25.49 -15.76
CA ILE A 279 -9.62 -24.64 -15.63
C ILE A 279 -8.68 -25.24 -14.59
N TRP A 280 -7.41 -24.87 -14.68
CA TRP A 280 -6.45 -25.08 -13.62
C TRP A 280 -6.32 -23.80 -12.81
N LEU A 281 -6.55 -23.90 -11.50
CA LEU A 281 -6.29 -22.84 -10.53
C LEU A 281 -5.11 -23.25 -9.66
N GLY A 282 -4.03 -22.48 -9.73
CA GLY A 282 -2.84 -22.63 -8.88
C GLY A 282 -2.73 -21.52 -7.87
N GLY A 283 -2.02 -21.76 -6.78
CA GLY A 283 -1.56 -20.71 -5.88
C GLY A 283 -0.17 -21.04 -5.36
N ILE A 284 0.74 -20.08 -5.43
CA ILE A 284 2.09 -20.22 -4.91
C ILE A 284 2.16 -19.68 -3.48
N ASP A 285 3.10 -20.21 -2.70
CA ASP A 285 3.44 -19.64 -1.40
C ASP A 285 4.17 -18.28 -1.54
N TYR A 286 4.21 -17.50 -0.46
CA TYR A 286 5.00 -16.26 -0.44
C TYR A 286 6.51 -16.57 -0.42
N PRO A 287 7.33 -15.93 -1.27
CA PRO A 287 8.69 -16.40 -1.52
C PRO A 287 9.67 -16.14 -0.37
N THR A 288 10.61 -17.06 -0.19
CA THR A 288 11.69 -16.93 0.81
C THR A 288 12.67 -15.78 0.56
N SER A 289 12.78 -15.29 -0.68
CA SER A 289 13.71 -14.21 -1.08
C SER A 289 13.46 -12.86 -0.40
N ARG A 290 12.39 -12.74 0.38
CA ARG A 290 12.04 -11.54 1.17
C ARG A 290 12.48 -11.63 2.65
N GLY A 291 13.19 -12.70 3.05
CA GLY A 291 13.82 -12.81 4.38
C GLY A 291 12.85 -13.00 5.56
N LEU A 292 11.64 -13.48 5.27
CA LEU A 292 10.62 -13.78 6.29
C LEU A 292 10.95 -15.11 7.01
N PRO A 293 10.40 -15.39 8.20
CA PRO A 293 10.69 -16.63 8.94
C PRO A 293 10.07 -17.86 8.25
N GLY A 294 10.82 -18.96 8.09
CA GLY A 294 10.34 -20.23 7.52
C GLY A 294 11.08 -20.65 6.23
N GLU A 295 11.24 -21.96 6.02
CA GLU A 295 11.77 -22.52 4.76
C GLU A 295 10.66 -22.57 3.71
N ARG A 296 10.85 -21.85 2.60
CA ARG A 296 9.89 -21.75 1.49
C ARG A 296 10.64 -21.71 0.17
N ARG A 297 9.90 -21.92 -0.92
CA ARG A 297 10.44 -21.82 -2.27
C ARG A 297 10.74 -20.37 -2.65
N THR A 298 11.62 -20.20 -3.63
CA THR A 298 11.68 -18.95 -4.39
C THR A 298 10.43 -18.80 -5.27
N ARG A 299 10.18 -17.59 -5.80
CA ARG A 299 9.03 -17.35 -6.70
C ARG A 299 9.04 -18.30 -7.90
N ARG A 300 10.22 -18.48 -8.52
CA ARG A 300 10.39 -19.36 -9.68
C ARG A 300 10.11 -20.82 -9.31
N GLU A 301 10.71 -21.33 -8.25
CA GLU A 301 10.52 -22.72 -7.81
C GLU A 301 9.07 -23.00 -7.41
N GLY A 302 8.39 -22.06 -6.74
CA GLY A 302 6.98 -22.18 -6.38
C GLY A 302 6.07 -22.26 -7.62
N LEU A 303 6.35 -21.43 -8.64
CA LEU A 303 5.67 -21.49 -9.93
C LEU A 303 5.93 -22.80 -10.67
N GLU A 304 7.18 -23.24 -10.77
CA GLU A 304 7.55 -24.50 -11.41
C GLU A 304 6.84 -25.68 -10.75
N TYR A 305 6.81 -25.71 -9.42
CA TYR A 305 6.13 -26.75 -8.66
C TYR A 305 4.61 -26.71 -8.84
N THR A 306 4.00 -25.53 -8.83
CA THR A 306 2.55 -25.35 -8.97
C THR A 306 2.06 -25.67 -10.38
N ILE A 307 2.74 -25.14 -11.41
CA ILE A 307 2.39 -25.37 -12.82
C ILE A 307 2.70 -26.81 -13.21
N GLY A 308 3.77 -27.41 -12.69
CA GLY A 308 4.13 -28.80 -12.96
C GLY A 308 3.10 -29.84 -12.49
N GLN A 309 2.16 -29.46 -11.63
CA GLN A 309 1.02 -30.28 -11.22
C GLN A 309 -0.16 -30.24 -12.20
N MET A 310 -0.18 -29.27 -13.12
CA MET A 310 -1.26 -29.06 -14.08
C MET A 310 -1.00 -29.88 -15.35
N ALA A 311 -2.04 -30.56 -15.85
CA ALA A 311 -1.92 -31.29 -17.10
C ALA A 311 -1.74 -30.33 -18.30
N ASP A 312 -1.01 -30.78 -19.32
CA ASP A 312 -0.90 -30.08 -20.60
C ASP A 312 -2.02 -30.53 -21.55
N ASP A 313 -3.24 -30.10 -21.23
CA ASP A 313 -4.48 -30.46 -21.92
C ASP A 313 -5.16 -29.26 -22.61
N GLY A 314 -4.48 -28.11 -22.64
CA GLY A 314 -4.97 -26.87 -23.25
C GLY A 314 -6.02 -26.12 -22.43
N ALA A 315 -6.32 -26.56 -21.20
CA ALA A 315 -7.21 -25.82 -20.30
C ALA A 315 -6.54 -24.53 -19.77
N PRO A 316 -7.29 -23.44 -19.58
CA PRO A 316 -6.74 -22.20 -19.03
C PRO A 316 -6.13 -22.38 -17.64
N ARG A 317 -4.97 -21.78 -17.41
CA ARG A 317 -4.21 -21.81 -16.16
C ARG A 317 -4.19 -20.43 -15.51
N ILE A 318 -4.91 -20.32 -14.39
CA ILE A 318 -4.95 -19.14 -13.54
C ILE A 318 -4.08 -19.39 -12.31
N VAL A 319 -3.17 -18.49 -11.97
CA VAL A 319 -2.28 -18.61 -10.80
C VAL A 319 -2.46 -17.44 -9.85
N LEU A 320 -2.72 -17.73 -8.59
CA LEU A 320 -2.71 -16.76 -7.49
C LEU A 320 -1.29 -16.62 -6.96
N ALA A 321 -0.77 -15.40 -6.95
CA ALA A 321 0.52 -15.09 -6.38
C ALA A 321 0.45 -13.72 -5.73
N HIS A 322 0.61 -13.64 -4.41
CA HIS A 322 0.49 -12.34 -3.73
C HIS A 322 1.51 -11.32 -4.27
N ASN A 323 2.79 -11.71 -4.38
CA ASN A 323 3.83 -10.86 -4.94
C ASN A 323 3.79 -10.84 -6.49
N PRO A 324 3.55 -9.69 -7.14
CA PRO A 324 3.40 -9.62 -8.60
C PRO A 324 4.71 -9.79 -9.36
N ASP A 325 5.89 -9.63 -8.72
CA ASP A 325 7.17 -9.88 -9.38
C ASP A 325 7.33 -11.37 -9.78
N SER A 326 6.51 -12.25 -9.20
CA SER A 326 6.39 -13.66 -9.61
C SER A 326 6.08 -13.78 -11.10
N PHE A 327 5.33 -12.83 -11.67
CA PHE A 327 5.04 -12.82 -13.10
C PHE A 327 6.30 -12.64 -13.94
N PHE A 328 7.26 -11.81 -13.50
CA PHE A 328 8.52 -11.64 -14.22
C PHE A 328 9.30 -12.95 -14.28
N ASP A 329 9.31 -13.71 -13.19
CA ASP A 329 10.03 -14.99 -13.09
C ASP A 329 9.30 -16.13 -13.83
N GLY A 330 7.98 -16.04 -13.94
CA GLY A 330 7.10 -17.03 -14.57
C GLY A 330 6.67 -16.72 -15.99
N ARG A 331 7.04 -15.58 -16.57
CA ARG A 331 6.53 -15.13 -17.89
C ARG A 331 6.89 -16.03 -19.07
N GLU A 332 7.80 -16.97 -18.89
CA GLU A 332 8.15 -17.96 -19.92
C GLU A 332 7.38 -19.29 -19.71
N MET A 333 6.75 -19.47 -18.56
CA MET A 333 6.01 -20.68 -18.19
C MET A 333 4.60 -20.67 -18.80
N GLN A 334 3.98 -21.84 -18.90
CA GLN A 334 2.62 -21.99 -19.40
C GLN A 334 1.60 -21.56 -18.32
N LEU A 335 1.37 -20.26 -18.17
CA LEU A 335 0.29 -19.66 -17.38
C LEU A 335 -0.45 -18.61 -18.21
N ASP A 336 -1.78 -18.57 -18.15
CA ASP A 336 -2.58 -17.63 -18.96
C ASP A 336 -2.84 -16.33 -18.20
N LEU A 337 -3.11 -16.43 -16.90
CA LEU A 337 -3.40 -15.30 -16.03
C LEU A 337 -2.79 -15.49 -14.65
N MET A 338 -2.03 -14.49 -14.19
CA MET A 338 -1.63 -14.35 -12.81
C MET A 338 -2.46 -13.26 -12.12
N LEU A 339 -2.98 -13.55 -10.94
CA LEU A 339 -3.70 -12.60 -10.09
C LEU A 339 -2.87 -12.32 -8.84
N SER A 340 -2.61 -11.03 -8.59
CA SER A 340 -1.71 -10.56 -7.53
C SER A 340 -2.25 -9.35 -6.77
N GLY A 341 -1.58 -9.03 -5.67
CA GLY A 341 -1.83 -7.85 -4.82
C GLY A 341 -0.53 -7.19 -4.38
N HIS A 342 -0.31 -7.09 -3.06
CA HIS A 342 0.94 -6.73 -2.36
C HIS A 342 1.34 -5.25 -2.43
N THR A 343 1.11 -4.62 -3.58
CA THR A 343 1.65 -3.29 -3.87
C THR A 343 0.69 -2.16 -3.52
N HIS A 344 -0.58 -2.49 -3.23
CA HIS A 344 -1.65 -1.53 -2.93
C HIS A 344 -1.85 -0.45 -4.00
N GLY A 345 -1.43 -0.69 -5.25
CA GLY A 345 -1.40 0.36 -6.27
C GLY A 345 -0.45 1.52 -5.96
N GLY A 346 0.45 1.32 -4.99
CA GLY A 346 1.34 2.31 -4.43
C GLY A 346 0.72 3.17 -3.35
N GLN A 347 -0.60 3.05 -3.13
CA GLN A 347 -1.39 3.68 -2.07
C GLN A 347 -1.40 5.23 -2.04
N LEU A 348 -0.26 5.89 -2.26
CA LEU A 348 -0.08 7.33 -2.41
C LEU A 348 0.37 7.67 -3.84
N VAL A 349 -0.56 7.79 -4.77
CA VAL A 349 -0.26 8.17 -6.16
C VAL A 349 -0.32 9.70 -6.27
N LEU A 350 0.86 10.34 -6.31
CA LEU A 350 1.00 11.81 -6.34
C LEU A 350 0.83 12.39 -7.74
N GLY A 351 0.90 11.55 -8.77
CA GLY A 351 0.70 11.92 -10.16
C GLY A 351 0.86 10.72 -11.08
N ARG A 352 0.50 10.90 -12.35
CA ARG A 352 0.61 9.86 -13.38
C ARG A 352 1.36 10.43 -14.59
N ILE A 353 2.32 9.67 -15.12
CA ILE A 353 3.08 10.00 -16.33
C ILE A 353 2.85 8.86 -17.32
N GLY A 354 2.03 9.08 -18.36
CA GLY A 354 1.59 7.99 -19.24
C GLY A 354 0.79 6.95 -18.45
N ASP A 355 1.22 5.68 -18.46
CA ASP A 355 0.64 4.59 -17.66
C ASP A 355 1.35 4.35 -16.32
N TRP A 356 2.38 5.15 -16.01
CA TRP A 356 3.12 5.04 -14.77
C TRP A 356 2.52 5.90 -13.66
N ASN A 357 2.22 5.28 -12.53
CA ASN A 357 1.85 5.96 -11.30
C ASN A 357 3.11 6.36 -10.52
N PHE A 358 3.27 7.65 -10.25
CA PHE A 358 4.34 8.13 -9.37
C PHE A 358 3.89 8.00 -7.91
N SER A 359 4.38 6.95 -7.25
CA SER A 359 4.21 6.73 -5.82
C SER A 359 5.58 6.67 -5.11
N PRO A 360 5.79 7.41 -4.02
CA PRO A 360 7.01 7.32 -3.22
C PRO A 360 7.07 6.04 -2.37
N VAL A 361 6.01 5.24 -2.34
CA VAL A 361 5.87 4.04 -1.50
C VAL A 361 6.35 2.77 -2.23
N LEU A 362 6.53 2.82 -3.55
CA LEU A 362 6.96 1.67 -4.39
C LEU A 362 8.18 2.00 -5.26
N PRO A 363 9.39 2.10 -4.70
CA PRO A 363 10.58 2.31 -5.53
C PRO A 363 11.17 1.03 -6.14
N PHE A 364 10.70 -0.18 -5.79
CA PHE A 364 11.42 -1.43 -6.10
C PHE A 364 10.62 -2.49 -6.87
N GLU A 365 9.29 -2.45 -6.83
CA GLU A 365 8.40 -3.42 -7.45
C GLU A 365 8.23 -3.15 -8.95
N LEU A 366 8.22 -4.19 -9.78
CA LEU A 366 8.13 -4.02 -11.25
C LEU A 366 6.70 -3.71 -11.71
N TYR A 367 5.71 -4.25 -10.99
CA TYR A 367 4.29 -4.16 -11.33
C TYR A 367 3.51 -3.57 -10.16
N HIS A 368 2.77 -2.49 -10.40
CA HIS A 368 2.17 -1.70 -9.33
C HIS A 368 0.65 -1.82 -9.24
N ASN A 369 -0.06 -1.85 -10.37
CA ASN A 369 -1.50 -2.08 -10.40
C ASN A 369 -1.98 -2.29 -11.83
N GLY A 370 -3.17 -2.87 -11.95
CA GLY A 370 -3.85 -3.02 -13.22
C GLY A 370 -3.32 -4.20 -14.03
N HIS A 371 -3.57 -4.15 -15.33
CA HIS A 371 -3.31 -5.24 -16.26
C HIS A 371 -1.96 -5.07 -16.96
N TYR A 372 -1.22 -6.16 -17.05
CA TYR A 372 0.03 -6.28 -17.79
C TYR A 372 -0.03 -7.52 -18.68
N GLU A 373 0.67 -7.47 -19.81
CA GLU A 373 0.75 -8.58 -20.75
C GLU A 373 2.19 -8.79 -21.21
N HIS A 374 2.59 -10.06 -21.32
CA HIS A 374 3.86 -10.46 -21.89
C HIS A 374 3.68 -11.74 -22.71
N GLU A 375 3.88 -11.66 -24.02
CA GLU A 375 3.78 -12.79 -24.95
C GLU A 375 2.48 -13.61 -24.77
N GLY A 376 1.34 -12.94 -24.72
CA GLY A 376 0.02 -13.56 -24.56
C GLY A 376 -0.36 -13.97 -23.13
N ARG A 377 0.57 -13.86 -22.17
CA ARG A 377 0.34 -14.15 -20.75
C ARG A 377 0.01 -12.88 -20.01
N GLN A 378 -0.89 -12.97 -19.04
CA GLN A 378 -1.46 -11.80 -18.40
C GLN A 378 -1.15 -11.78 -16.90
N LEU A 379 -0.98 -10.58 -16.37
CA LEU A 379 -0.92 -10.30 -14.94
C LEU A 379 -1.97 -9.25 -14.62
N TYR A 380 -2.70 -9.47 -13.54
CA TYR A 380 -3.49 -8.43 -12.90
C TYR A 380 -3.03 -8.17 -11.48
N VAL A 381 -2.70 -6.91 -11.18
CA VAL A 381 -2.30 -6.47 -9.85
C VAL A 381 -3.43 -5.65 -9.23
N ASN A 382 -4.12 -6.25 -8.26
CA ASN A 382 -5.19 -5.62 -7.49
C ASN A 382 -4.61 -4.57 -6.53
N ARG A 383 -5.31 -3.44 -6.35
CA ARG A 383 -4.84 -2.32 -5.50
C ARG A 383 -5.12 -2.50 -4.02
N GLY A 384 -5.68 -3.64 -3.62
CA GLY A 384 -6.07 -3.98 -2.26
C GLY A 384 -7.40 -3.36 -1.84
N ALA A 385 -8.19 -4.07 -1.05
CA ALA A 385 -9.43 -3.55 -0.47
C ALA A 385 -9.21 -2.84 0.89
N GLY A 386 -8.13 -3.18 1.58
CA GLY A 386 -7.70 -2.56 2.84
C GLY A 386 -6.37 -1.83 2.70
N GLY A 387 -5.49 -1.94 3.68
CA GLY A 387 -4.14 -1.40 3.61
C GLY A 387 -3.43 -1.30 4.95
N TRP A 388 -2.12 -1.53 4.94
CA TRP A 388 -1.23 -1.38 6.11
C TRP A 388 -1.02 0.09 6.54
N MET A 389 -1.55 1.05 5.77
CA MET A 389 -1.67 2.45 6.17
C MET A 389 -3.08 3.00 5.87
N PRO A 390 -3.55 4.03 6.57
CA PRO A 390 -4.95 4.48 6.54
C PRO A 390 -5.18 5.67 5.61
N VAL A 391 -4.31 5.85 4.62
CA VAL A 391 -4.38 6.97 3.68
C VAL A 391 -4.21 6.40 2.29
N ARG A 392 -5.11 6.78 1.37
CA ARG A 392 -5.05 6.45 -0.05
C ARG A 392 -5.19 7.74 -0.85
N ILE A 393 -4.24 8.05 -1.73
CA ILE A 393 -4.30 9.23 -2.62
C ILE A 393 -4.30 8.73 -4.05
N ASN A 394 -5.34 9.07 -4.82
CA ASN A 394 -5.54 8.64 -6.21
C ASN A 394 -5.40 7.12 -6.42
N CYS A 395 -5.66 6.31 -5.39
CA CYS A 395 -5.61 4.86 -5.43
C CYS A 395 -6.73 4.27 -4.56
N PRO A 396 -8.00 4.37 -5.00
CA PRO A 396 -9.13 3.90 -4.19
C PRO A 396 -9.04 2.39 -3.92
N PRO A 397 -9.62 1.89 -2.81
CA PRO A 397 -9.71 0.45 -2.54
C PRO A 397 -10.40 -0.29 -3.69
N GLU A 398 -10.09 -1.57 -3.87
CA GLU A 398 -10.51 -2.32 -5.06
C GLU A 398 -11.03 -3.72 -4.76
N ILE A 399 -12.08 -4.12 -5.48
CA ILE A 399 -12.44 -5.51 -5.74
C ILE A 399 -12.44 -5.71 -7.25
N SER A 400 -11.90 -6.82 -7.73
CA SER A 400 -11.90 -7.13 -9.16
C SER A 400 -12.92 -8.21 -9.49
N LEU A 401 -13.61 -8.06 -10.62
CA LEU A 401 -14.41 -9.12 -11.21
C LEU A 401 -13.78 -9.53 -12.54
N ILE A 402 -13.31 -10.77 -12.61
CA ILE A 402 -12.75 -11.38 -13.81
C ILE A 402 -13.83 -12.23 -14.45
N GLU A 403 -14.11 -12.00 -15.72
CA GLU A 403 -15.05 -12.77 -16.53
C GLU A 403 -14.26 -13.50 -17.64
N LEU A 404 -14.49 -14.80 -17.79
CA LEU A 404 -13.93 -15.55 -18.91
C LEU A 404 -14.79 -15.33 -20.16
N VAL A 405 -14.16 -14.94 -21.27
CA VAL A 405 -14.84 -14.68 -22.54
C VAL A 405 -14.21 -15.52 -23.65
N ALA A 406 -15.01 -16.32 -24.37
CA ALA A 406 -14.55 -17.04 -25.54
C ALA A 406 -13.93 -16.08 -26.57
N ASP A 407 -12.78 -16.45 -27.14
CA ASP A 407 -12.17 -15.64 -28.20
C ASP A 407 -13.00 -15.75 -29.48
N THR A 408 -13.40 -14.60 -30.02
CA THR A 408 -14.29 -14.52 -31.19
C THR A 408 -13.51 -14.30 -32.49
N LYS A 409 -12.18 -14.18 -32.45
CA LYS A 409 -11.37 -14.01 -33.66
C LYS A 409 -11.10 -15.37 -34.31
N ALA A 410 -11.46 -15.46 -35.59
CA ALA A 410 -11.35 -16.64 -36.46
C ALA A 410 -9.98 -16.73 -37.14
#